data_AF-A0A151BAK9-F1
#
_entry.id   AF-A0A151BAK9-F1
#
_cell.length_a   1.000
_cell.length_b   1.000
_cell.length_c   1.000
_cell.angle_alpha   90.00
_cell.angle_beta   90.00
_cell.angle_gamma   90.00
#
_symmetry.space_group_name_H-M   'P 1'
#
loop_
_entity.id
_entity.type
_entity.pdbx_description
1 polymer ?
#
loop_
_entity_poly.entity_id
_entity_poly.type
_entity_poly.pdbx_seq_one_letter_code
_entity_poly.pdbx_strand_id
1 'polypeptide(L)'
;MGKRWSFEIEGMHCPSCALNIERSLSKAEGVLKARVLFTARRGEVLYDPRVIDVDALRGIVEGLGYRVVEGRRREGEGKFRLFLLGLLLSLPIVLLKFALDLPGEERLMLLLATPIQFIVGAHFYRGALNALRNRALNMDVLVTLSTTSAYLYSLLSTLLTTGGPTFYEASSLTITTITLGVLLEEKATSRAGESIERLMALQPKRARALRAEETIKVEILSNAECPGAAETRRLLQEVLKELGLERHILVEERETSGPSPIVVIDGAAVGIGDVGEGACCLLYREGDQLLGHPSRQSLLKALLSSLTEVEVPI
;
A
#
# COMPACT_ATOMS: atom_id res chain seq x y z
N MET A 1 27.35 4.66 7.76
CA MET A 1 26.15 5.10 8.51
C MET A 1 25.19 5.67 7.49
N GLY A 2 24.09 4.96 7.18
CA GLY A 2 23.13 5.44 6.19
C GLY A 2 22.35 6.65 6.71
N LYS A 3 22.24 7.70 5.90
CA LYS A 3 21.30 8.81 6.12
C LYS A 3 19.99 8.53 5.40
N ARG A 4 18.92 9.11 5.92
CA ARG A 4 17.57 8.97 5.37
C ARG A 4 17.14 10.31 4.80
N TRP A 5 16.72 10.31 3.54
CA TRP A 5 16.12 11.45 2.87
C TRP A 5 14.68 11.11 2.52
N SER A 6 13.75 12.01 2.87
CA SER A 6 12.35 11.87 2.52
C SER A 6 11.89 13.10 1.78
N PHE A 7 11.14 12.90 0.71
CA PHE A 7 10.73 13.96 -0.20
C PHE A 7 9.33 13.68 -0.74
N GLU A 8 8.63 14.73 -1.16
CA GLU A 8 7.38 14.63 -1.90
C GLU A 8 7.65 14.76 -3.40
N ILE A 9 6.78 14.18 -4.21
CA ILE A 9 6.96 14.11 -5.66
C ILE A 9 5.66 14.59 -6.33
N GLU A 10 5.76 15.64 -7.14
CA GLU A 10 4.70 16.11 -8.01
C GLU A 10 4.81 15.49 -9.41
N GLY A 11 3.66 15.30 -10.08
CA GLY A 11 3.59 14.75 -11.44
C GLY A 11 3.47 13.22 -11.52
N MET A 12 3.34 12.51 -10.41
CA MET A 12 2.99 11.08 -10.43
C MET A 12 1.50 10.89 -10.69
N HIS A 13 1.17 10.14 -11.76
CA HIS A 13 -0.22 9.86 -12.18
C HIS A 13 -0.61 8.38 -12.08
N CYS A 14 0.35 7.48 -11.84
CA CYS A 14 0.11 6.03 -11.82
C CYS A 14 1.06 5.31 -10.84
N PRO A 15 0.64 4.18 -10.22
CA PRO A 15 1.54 3.31 -9.44
C PRO A 15 2.80 2.87 -10.19
N SER A 16 2.71 2.70 -11.52
CA SER A 16 3.86 2.36 -12.37
C SER A 16 4.94 3.46 -12.39
N CYS A 17 4.54 4.73 -12.23
CA CYS A 17 5.48 5.85 -12.10
C CYS A 17 6.31 5.73 -10.82
N ALA A 18 5.67 5.39 -9.69
CA ALA A 18 6.36 5.21 -8.42
C ALA A 18 7.37 4.06 -8.47
N LEU A 19 7.00 2.92 -9.06
CA LEU A 19 7.90 1.79 -9.26
C LEU A 19 9.11 2.14 -10.15
N ASN A 20 8.90 2.96 -11.18
CA ASN A 20 9.99 3.40 -12.06
C ASN A 20 11.00 4.29 -11.31
N ILE A 21 10.51 5.23 -10.50
CA ILE A 21 11.35 6.09 -9.67
C ILE A 21 12.10 5.26 -8.62
N GLU A 22 11.41 4.34 -7.93
CA GLU A 22 12.03 3.46 -6.93
C GLU A 22 13.15 2.58 -7.52
N ARG A 23 12.91 1.98 -8.69
CA ARG A 23 13.93 1.18 -9.40
C ARG A 23 15.12 2.02 -9.82
N SER A 24 14.89 3.24 -10.31
CA SER A 24 15.96 4.13 -10.77
C SER A 24 16.82 4.60 -9.59
N LEU A 25 16.20 4.96 -8.46
CA LEU A 25 16.91 5.32 -7.24
C LEU A 25 17.68 4.13 -6.63
N SER A 26 17.10 2.94 -6.65
CA SER A 26 17.75 1.73 -6.09
C SER A 26 18.99 1.29 -6.89
N LYS A 27 19.12 1.70 -8.16
CA LYS A 27 20.28 1.41 -9.00
C LYS A 27 21.44 2.39 -8.79
N ALA A 28 21.21 3.52 -8.13
CA ALA A 28 22.24 4.51 -7.90
C ALA A 28 23.25 4.00 -6.87
N GLU A 29 24.55 4.13 -7.19
CA GLU A 29 25.61 3.77 -6.26
C GLU A 29 25.54 4.62 -5.00
N GLY A 30 25.63 3.97 -3.84
CA GLY A 30 25.47 4.61 -2.53
C GLY A 30 24.03 4.58 -1.99
N VAL A 31 23.03 4.13 -2.75
CA VAL A 31 21.68 3.90 -2.23
C VAL A 31 21.59 2.50 -1.60
N LEU A 32 21.27 2.46 -0.31
CA LEU A 32 21.08 1.22 0.45
C LEU A 32 19.66 0.69 0.29
N LYS A 33 18.67 1.59 0.22
CA LYS A 33 17.25 1.24 0.07
C LYS A 33 16.48 2.45 -0.45
N ALA A 34 15.61 2.26 -1.45
CA ALA A 34 14.64 3.27 -1.86
C ALA A 34 13.22 2.71 -1.76
N ARG A 35 12.25 3.57 -1.40
CA ARG A 35 10.82 3.30 -1.49
C ARG A 35 10.10 4.53 -2.01
N VAL A 36 9.15 4.34 -2.92
CA VAL A 36 8.29 5.42 -3.41
C VAL A 36 6.83 5.02 -3.33
N LEU A 37 6.05 5.84 -2.65
CA LEU A 37 4.62 5.65 -2.41
C LEU A 37 3.82 6.57 -3.32
N PHE A 38 3.12 5.99 -4.29
CA PHE A 38 2.23 6.73 -5.20
C PHE A 38 1.09 7.42 -4.44
N THR A 39 0.40 6.70 -3.54
CA THR A 39 -0.77 7.19 -2.80
C THR A 39 -0.43 8.37 -1.88
N ALA A 40 0.72 8.33 -1.23
CA ALA A 40 1.21 9.39 -0.35
C ALA A 40 2.02 10.46 -1.10
N ARG A 41 2.20 10.34 -2.43
CA ARG A 41 3.08 11.18 -3.26
C ARG A 41 4.47 11.40 -2.64
N ARG A 42 5.04 10.36 -2.03
CA ARG A 42 6.22 10.48 -1.16
C ARG A 42 7.28 9.43 -1.48
N GLY A 43 8.54 9.86 -1.51
CA GLY A 43 9.72 8.99 -1.59
C GLY A 43 10.52 8.98 -0.28
N GLU A 44 11.10 7.83 0.04
CA GLU A 44 12.07 7.68 1.14
C GLU A 44 13.29 6.88 0.64
N VAL A 45 14.47 7.45 0.82
CA VAL A 45 15.74 6.86 0.37
C VAL A 45 16.71 6.80 1.56
N LEU A 46 17.26 5.62 1.80
CA LEU A 46 18.39 5.37 2.68
C LEU A 46 19.65 5.31 1.82
N TYR A 47 20.60 6.20 2.07
CA TYR A 47 21.81 6.35 1.26
C TYR A 47 23.05 6.59 2.13
N ASP A 48 24.24 6.30 1.59
CA ASP A 48 25.50 6.67 2.22
C ASP A 48 25.93 8.07 1.74
N PRO A 49 25.94 9.09 2.62
CA PRO A 49 26.29 10.46 2.25
C PRO A 49 27.77 10.63 1.85
N ARG A 50 28.61 9.60 2.01
CA ARG A 50 30.00 9.60 1.53
C ARG A 50 30.12 9.26 0.05
N VAL A 51 29.10 8.62 -0.52
CA VAL A 51 29.09 8.11 -1.89
C VAL A 51 28.15 8.91 -2.79
N ILE A 52 26.98 9.31 -2.28
CA ILE A 52 25.99 10.07 -3.04
C ILE A 52 25.35 11.16 -2.18
N ASP A 53 25.10 12.32 -2.79
CA ASP A 53 24.46 13.45 -2.13
C ASP A 53 22.98 13.61 -2.52
N VAL A 54 22.23 14.37 -1.73
CA VAL A 54 20.81 14.65 -1.91
C VAL A 54 20.54 15.29 -3.27
N ASP A 55 21.40 16.21 -3.73
CA ASP A 55 21.21 16.87 -5.03
C ASP A 55 21.38 15.89 -6.21
N ALA A 56 22.28 14.92 -6.10
CA ALA A 56 22.42 13.85 -7.09
C ALA A 56 21.17 12.95 -7.12
N LEU A 57 20.64 12.59 -5.94
CA LEU A 57 19.39 11.83 -5.83
C LEU A 57 18.20 12.61 -6.39
N ARG A 58 18.13 13.92 -6.14
CA ARG A 58 17.12 14.81 -6.72
C ARG A 58 17.22 14.82 -8.25
N GLY A 59 18.43 14.96 -8.79
CA GLY A 59 18.69 14.94 -10.23
C GLY A 59 18.22 13.66 -10.91
N ILE A 60 18.29 12.51 -10.24
CA ILE A 60 17.76 11.23 -10.77
C ILE A 60 16.23 11.29 -10.92
N VAL A 61 15.52 11.82 -9.93
CA VAL A 61 14.05 11.93 -9.96
C VAL A 61 13.59 12.98 -10.96
N GLU A 62 14.29 14.11 -11.03
CA GLU A 62 14.01 15.19 -11.99
C GLU A 62 14.35 14.79 -13.43
N GLY A 63 15.41 14.01 -13.64
CA GLY A 63 15.77 13.44 -14.94
C GLY A 63 14.71 12.47 -15.49
N LEU A 64 13.85 11.92 -14.64
CA LEU A 64 12.68 11.12 -15.04
C LEU A 64 11.43 11.98 -15.34
N GLY A 65 11.53 13.31 -15.22
CA GLY A 65 10.45 14.25 -15.51
C GLY A 65 9.51 14.54 -14.33
N TYR A 66 9.90 14.15 -13.10
CA TYR A 66 9.11 14.41 -11.90
C TYR A 66 9.69 15.57 -11.09
N ARG A 67 8.85 16.33 -10.41
CA ARG A 67 9.33 17.44 -9.57
C ARG A 67 9.42 16.99 -8.12
N VAL A 68 10.60 17.13 -7.53
CA VAL A 68 10.82 16.83 -6.11
C VAL A 68 10.49 18.06 -5.28
N VAL A 69 9.51 17.93 -4.39
CA VAL A 69 9.18 18.94 -3.39
C VAL A 69 9.78 18.45 -2.07
N GLU A 70 10.69 19.23 -1.49
CA GLU A 70 11.30 18.84 -0.22
C GLU A 70 10.30 18.90 0.93
N GLY A 71 9.67 17.76 1.21
CA GLY A 71 8.83 17.55 2.38
C GLY A 71 9.65 17.57 3.65
N ARG A 72 9.79 18.76 4.25
CA ARG A 72 10.48 19.02 5.51
C ARG A 72 9.82 18.22 6.66
N ARG A 73 10.27 16.98 6.88
CA ARG A 73 9.77 16.03 7.91
C ARG A 73 9.98 16.46 9.38
N ARG A 74 10.25 17.73 9.66
CA ARG A 74 10.32 18.30 11.03
C ARG A 74 9.14 19.23 11.38
N GLU A 75 8.13 19.38 10.52
CA GLU A 75 7.07 20.38 10.71
C GLU A 75 5.86 19.96 11.55
N GLY A 76 5.69 18.69 11.91
CA GLY A 76 4.53 18.26 12.71
C GLY A 76 4.48 18.92 14.10
N GLU A 77 5.63 19.04 14.77
CA GLU A 77 5.72 19.75 16.06
C GLU A 77 5.57 21.26 15.91
N GLY A 78 6.05 21.84 14.80
CA GLY A 78 5.93 23.26 14.51
C GLY A 78 4.48 23.69 14.31
N LYS A 79 3.75 23.00 13.41
CA LYS A 79 2.34 23.28 13.13
C LYS A 79 1.45 23.05 14.36
N PHE A 80 1.73 22.00 15.15
CA PHE A 80 1.02 21.78 16.41
C PHE A 80 1.30 22.86 17.45
N ARG A 81 2.54 23.36 17.56
CA ARG A 81 2.89 24.50 18.43
C ARG A 81 2.22 25.80 17.99
N LEU A 82 2.16 26.06 16.68
CA LEU A 82 1.42 27.18 16.10
C LEU A 82 -0.08 27.10 16.42
N PHE A 83 -0.68 25.91 16.34
CA PHE A 83 -2.04 25.68 16.77
C PHE A 83 -2.22 25.91 18.28
N LEU A 84 -1.34 25.37 19.13
CA LEU A 84 -1.38 25.59 20.57
C LEU A 84 -1.28 27.08 20.93
N LEU A 85 -0.42 27.82 20.23
CA LEU A 85 -0.31 29.27 20.38
C LEU A 85 -1.64 29.95 20.01
N GLY A 86 -2.24 29.60 18.87
CA GLY A 86 -3.54 30.11 18.45
C GLY A 86 -4.64 29.82 19.49
N LEU A 87 -4.70 28.58 19.98
CA LEU A 87 -5.65 28.15 21.00
C LEU A 87 -5.48 28.93 22.31
N LEU A 88 -4.23 29.03 22.81
CA LEU A 88 -3.90 29.72 24.05
C LEU A 88 -4.25 31.21 24.00
N LEU A 89 -4.03 31.88 22.86
CA LEU A 89 -4.37 33.30 22.69
C LEU A 89 -5.86 33.51 22.37
N SER A 90 -6.53 32.56 21.72
CA SER A 90 -7.96 32.67 21.39
C SER A 90 -8.86 32.54 22.63
N LEU A 91 -8.45 31.75 23.62
CA LEU A 91 -9.26 31.47 24.81
C LEU A 91 -9.52 32.73 25.66
N PRO A 92 -8.51 33.57 25.98
CA PRO A 92 -8.74 34.85 26.63
C PRO A 92 -9.56 35.83 25.80
N ILE A 93 -9.43 35.85 24.46
CA ILE A 93 -10.23 36.76 23.59
C ILE A 93 -11.72 36.42 23.72
N VAL A 94 -12.08 35.13 23.64
CA VAL A 94 -13.46 34.68 23.83
C VAL A 94 -13.94 35.01 25.24
N LEU A 95 -13.11 34.80 26.26
CA LEU A 95 -13.48 35.11 27.63
C LEU A 95 -13.73 36.61 27.86
N LEU A 96 -12.87 37.48 27.32
CA LEU A 96 -13.06 38.94 27.37
C LEU A 96 -14.37 39.32 26.68
N LYS A 97 -14.61 38.83 25.46
CA LYS A 97 -15.80 39.19 24.67
C LYS A 97 -17.14 38.78 25.34
N PHE A 98 -17.17 37.65 26.02
CA PHE A 98 -18.43 37.07 26.53
C PHE A 98 -18.61 37.16 28.04
N ALA A 99 -17.54 37.31 28.83
CA ALA A 99 -17.61 37.17 30.29
C ALA A 99 -17.02 38.35 31.09
N LEU A 100 -16.16 39.19 30.51
CA LEU A 100 -15.55 40.31 31.22
C LEU A 100 -15.76 41.61 30.45
N ASP A 101 -16.64 42.48 30.95
CA ASP A 101 -16.88 43.81 30.39
C ASP A 101 -15.87 44.81 30.98
N LEU A 102 -14.70 44.94 30.33
CA LEU A 102 -13.59 45.77 30.82
C LEU A 102 -13.42 47.03 29.97
N PRO A 103 -13.18 48.20 30.60
CA PRO A 103 -12.88 49.41 29.85
C PRO A 103 -11.57 49.25 29.07
N GLY A 104 -11.64 49.34 27.75
CA GLY A 104 -10.47 49.17 26.86
C GLY A 104 -10.19 47.73 26.42
N GLU A 105 -11.13 46.80 26.65
CA GLU A 105 -11.03 45.41 26.18
C GLU A 105 -10.72 45.28 24.69
N GLU A 106 -11.20 46.21 23.85
CA GLU A 106 -10.96 46.20 22.40
C GLU A 106 -9.47 46.29 22.04
N ARG A 107 -8.70 47.08 22.81
CA ARG A 107 -7.25 47.23 22.58
C ARG A 107 -6.49 45.99 23.02
N LEU A 108 -6.95 45.35 24.09
CA LEU A 108 -6.39 44.09 24.57
C LEU A 108 -6.70 42.95 23.58
N MET A 109 -7.93 42.87 23.07
CA MET A 109 -8.32 41.92 22.04
C MET A 109 -7.53 42.13 20.75
N LEU A 110 -7.30 43.38 20.32
CA LEU A 110 -6.42 43.69 19.19
C LEU A 110 -5.02 43.15 19.43
N LEU A 111 -4.42 43.42 20.60
CA LEU A 111 -3.07 42.95 20.96
C LEU A 111 -2.97 41.42 20.90
N LEU A 112 -3.99 40.70 21.38
CA LEU A 112 -4.02 39.23 21.38
C LEU A 112 -4.41 38.63 20.02
N ALA A 113 -5.19 39.32 19.20
CA ALA A 113 -5.62 38.85 17.88
C ALA A 113 -4.52 39.02 16.83
N THR A 114 -3.68 40.07 16.92
CA THR A 114 -2.61 40.33 15.95
C THR A 114 -1.63 39.15 15.74
N PRO A 115 -1.14 38.45 16.78
CA PRO A 115 -0.22 37.33 16.59
C PRO A 115 -0.95 36.12 16.00
N ILE A 116 -2.22 35.91 16.35
CA ILE A 116 -3.04 34.86 15.73
C ILE A 116 -3.21 35.15 14.24
N GLN A 117 -3.58 36.38 13.88
CA GLN A 117 -3.82 36.79 12.49
C GLN A 117 -2.57 36.62 11.62
N PHE A 118 -1.42 37.14 12.06
CA PHE A 118 -0.24 37.24 11.22
C PHE A 118 0.79 36.13 11.41
N ILE A 119 0.87 35.49 12.59
CA ILE A 119 1.82 34.39 12.85
C ILE A 119 1.15 33.05 12.59
N VAL A 120 0.02 32.77 13.25
CA VAL A 120 -0.72 31.52 13.04
C VAL A 120 -1.34 31.52 11.65
N GLY A 121 -1.99 32.62 11.24
CA GLY A 121 -2.59 32.75 9.92
C GLY A 121 -1.61 32.85 8.75
N ALA A 122 -0.30 33.02 8.99
CA ALA A 122 0.70 33.28 7.93
C ALA A 122 0.66 32.28 6.77
N HIS A 123 0.40 31.01 7.07
CA HIS A 123 0.39 29.96 6.05
C HIS A 123 -0.83 30.08 5.12
N PHE A 124 -2.00 30.49 5.64
CA PHE A 124 -3.18 30.77 4.82
C PHE A 124 -2.95 31.97 3.91
N TYR A 125 -2.32 33.04 4.39
CA TYR A 125 -1.98 34.19 3.54
C TYR A 125 -1.05 33.82 2.38
N ARG A 126 0.00 33.03 2.65
CA ARG A 126 0.91 32.55 1.60
C ARG A 126 0.20 31.63 0.61
N GLY A 127 -0.65 30.72 1.11
CA GLY A 127 -1.47 29.84 0.29
C GLY A 127 -2.43 30.61 -0.62
N ALA A 128 -3.13 31.60 -0.07
CA ALA A 128 -4.06 32.46 -0.79
C ALA A 128 -3.37 33.27 -1.90
N LEU A 129 -2.21 33.86 -1.62
CA LEU A 129 -1.44 34.61 -2.61
C LEU A 129 -0.98 33.73 -3.78
N ASN A 130 -0.50 32.51 -3.46
CA ASN A 130 -0.10 31.55 -4.49
C ASN A 130 -1.29 31.07 -5.32
N ALA A 131 -2.44 30.80 -4.69
CA ALA A 131 -3.66 30.38 -5.38
C ALA A 131 -4.17 31.47 -6.33
N LEU A 132 -4.24 32.72 -5.87
CA LEU A 132 -4.65 33.86 -6.70
C LEU A 132 -3.69 34.11 -7.86
N ARG A 133 -2.37 33.98 -7.65
CA ARG A 133 -1.37 34.08 -8.72
C ARG A 133 -1.60 33.03 -9.81
N ASN A 134 -2.05 31.85 -9.41
CA ASN A 134 -2.37 30.73 -10.31
C ASN A 134 -3.83 30.76 -10.81
N ARG A 135 -4.57 31.86 -10.57
CA ARG A 135 -5.99 32.02 -10.94
C ARG A 135 -6.89 30.89 -10.40
N ALA A 136 -6.53 30.34 -9.25
CA ALA A 136 -7.30 29.30 -8.56
C ALA A 136 -7.92 29.86 -7.27
N LEU A 137 -9.11 29.36 -6.92
CA LEU A 137 -9.76 29.64 -5.64
C LEU A 137 -9.72 28.37 -4.80
N ASN A 138 -9.08 28.44 -3.64
CA ASN A 138 -8.93 27.31 -2.70
C ASN A 138 -9.40 27.70 -1.29
N MET A 139 -9.29 26.77 -0.33
CA MET A 139 -9.65 27.01 1.07
C MET A 139 -8.90 28.22 1.65
N ASP A 140 -7.60 28.34 1.37
CA ASP A 140 -6.77 29.43 1.91
C ASP A 140 -7.28 30.82 1.51
N VAL A 141 -7.74 30.98 0.26
CA VAL A 141 -8.31 32.25 -0.23
C VAL A 141 -9.56 32.62 0.55
N LEU A 142 -10.48 31.68 0.74
CA LEU A 142 -11.74 31.92 1.46
C LEU A 142 -11.48 32.31 2.93
N VAL A 143 -10.61 31.56 3.60
CA VAL A 143 -10.26 31.79 5.01
C VAL A 143 -9.57 33.14 5.18
N THR A 144 -8.61 33.44 4.31
CA THR A 144 -7.86 34.70 4.36
C THR A 144 -8.77 35.89 4.13
N LEU A 145 -9.68 35.82 3.14
CA LEU A 145 -10.62 36.89 2.86
C LEU A 145 -11.57 37.17 4.04
N SER A 146 -12.15 36.11 4.60
CA SER A 146 -13.09 36.20 5.73
C SER A 146 -12.43 36.81 6.97
N THR A 147 -11.30 36.23 7.39
CA THR A 147 -10.58 36.64 8.60
C THR A 147 -9.99 38.04 8.47
N THR A 148 -9.41 38.37 7.32
CA THR A 148 -8.87 39.73 7.06
C THR A 148 -9.98 40.77 7.08
N SER A 149 -11.16 40.46 6.52
CA SER A 149 -12.30 41.37 6.53
C SER A 149 -12.77 41.68 7.96
N ALA A 150 -12.98 40.64 8.78
CA ALA A 150 -13.39 40.79 10.18
C ALA A 150 -12.33 41.55 11.01
N TYR A 151 -11.05 41.22 10.82
CA TYR A 151 -9.94 41.87 11.50
C TYR A 151 -9.81 43.35 11.11
N LEU A 152 -9.88 43.68 9.81
CA LEU A 152 -9.74 45.05 9.32
C LEU A 152 -10.88 45.95 9.79
N TYR A 153 -12.12 45.44 9.77
CA TYR A 153 -13.26 46.16 10.32
C TYR A 153 -13.07 46.45 11.82
N SER A 154 -12.66 45.44 12.58
CA SER A 154 -12.43 45.57 14.03
C SER A 154 -11.29 46.56 14.33
N LEU A 155 -10.20 46.48 13.57
CA LEU A 155 -9.06 47.40 13.66
C LEU A 155 -9.50 48.84 13.43
N LEU A 156 -10.33 49.07 12.41
CA LEU A 156 -10.83 50.39 12.09
C LEU A 156 -11.76 50.93 13.19
N SER A 157 -12.65 50.09 13.74
CA SER A 157 -13.53 50.46 14.87
C SER A 157 -12.73 50.87 16.11
N THR A 158 -11.70 50.10 16.45
CA THR A 158 -10.84 50.38 17.61
C THR A 158 -9.96 51.63 17.41
N LEU A 159 -9.49 51.89 16.17
CA LEU A 159 -8.63 53.04 15.88
C LEU A 159 -9.40 54.37 15.83
N LEU A 160 -10.58 54.37 15.22
CA LEU A 160 -11.46 55.55 15.16
C LEU A 160 -12.25 55.79 16.46
N THR A 161 -12.08 54.91 17.47
CA THR A 161 -12.76 54.99 18.77
C THR A 161 -14.28 55.14 18.60
N THR A 162 -14.85 54.50 17.58
CA THR A 162 -16.26 54.65 17.21
C THR A 162 -17.22 53.89 18.13
N GLY A 163 -16.71 53.10 19.09
CA GLY A 163 -17.50 52.26 19.97
C GLY A 163 -18.36 51.23 19.21
N GLY A 164 -17.99 50.93 17.96
CA GLY A 164 -18.70 50.01 17.11
C GLY A 164 -18.37 48.55 17.46
N PRO A 165 -19.25 47.59 17.14
CA PRO A 165 -19.04 46.20 17.49
C PRO A 165 -17.71 45.68 16.92
N THR A 166 -16.92 44.97 17.73
CA THR A 166 -15.67 44.32 17.30
C THR A 166 -15.89 42.83 17.04
N PHE A 167 -15.09 42.25 16.13
CA PHE A 167 -15.15 40.85 15.68
C PHE A 167 -13.77 40.16 15.73
N TYR A 168 -12.89 40.57 16.66
CA TYR A 168 -11.56 39.98 16.84
C TYR A 168 -11.64 38.49 17.22
N GLU A 169 -12.66 38.11 17.99
CA GLU A 169 -12.98 36.74 18.37
C GLU A 169 -13.32 35.88 17.16
N ALA A 170 -14.11 36.41 16.22
CA ALA A 170 -14.54 35.67 15.03
C ALA A 170 -13.36 35.35 14.12
N SER A 171 -12.48 36.33 13.85
CA SER A 171 -11.28 36.11 13.05
C SER A 171 -10.34 35.10 13.70
N SER A 172 -10.04 35.30 14.99
CA SER A 172 -9.07 34.49 15.74
C SER A 172 -9.53 33.04 15.91
N LEU A 173 -10.82 32.83 16.21
CA LEU A 173 -11.40 31.50 16.34
C LEU A 173 -11.44 30.78 15.00
N THR A 174 -11.78 31.48 13.92
CA THR A 174 -11.79 30.91 12.57
C THR A 174 -10.40 30.39 12.17
N ILE A 175 -9.35 31.21 12.33
CA ILE A 175 -7.97 30.78 12.04
C ILE A 175 -7.59 29.56 12.89
N THR A 176 -7.88 29.60 14.20
CA THR A 176 -7.48 28.54 15.14
C THR A 176 -8.19 27.21 14.87
N THR A 177 -9.50 27.25 14.64
CA THR A 177 -10.33 26.05 14.36
C THR A 177 -10.03 25.43 13.01
N ILE A 178 -9.81 26.24 11.97
CA ILE A 178 -9.42 25.70 10.65
C ILE A 178 -8.01 25.11 10.70
N THR A 179 -7.08 25.73 11.43
CA THR A 179 -5.74 25.15 11.66
C THR A 179 -5.84 23.78 12.32
N LEU A 180 -6.74 23.61 13.30
CA LEU A 180 -7.02 22.29 13.88
C LEU A 180 -7.56 21.30 12.83
N GLY A 181 -8.49 21.73 11.98
CA GLY A 181 -9.02 20.91 10.88
C GLY A 181 -7.92 20.39 9.96
N VAL A 182 -7.02 21.26 9.51
CA VAL A 182 -5.87 20.90 8.68
C VAL A 182 -4.94 19.91 9.40
N LEU A 183 -4.69 20.10 10.70
CA LEU A 183 -3.89 19.16 11.50
C LEU A 183 -4.55 17.78 11.61
N LEU A 184 -5.88 17.72 11.74
CA LEU A 184 -6.63 16.47 11.75
C LEU A 184 -6.59 15.78 10.38
N GLU A 185 -6.69 16.54 9.30
CA GLU A 185 -6.59 16.04 7.92
C GLU A 185 -5.22 15.39 7.65
N GLU A 186 -4.13 16.06 8.06
CA GLU A 186 -2.77 15.51 7.95
C GLU A 186 -2.63 14.18 8.73
N LYS A 187 -3.19 14.13 9.95
CA LYS A 187 -3.13 12.92 10.81
C LYS A 187 -3.97 11.78 10.24
N ALA A 188 -5.15 12.07 9.68
CA ALA A 188 -6.04 11.06 9.10
C ALA A 188 -5.45 10.44 7.83
N THR A 189 -4.92 11.27 6.93
CA THR A 189 -4.37 10.83 5.63
C THR A 189 -3.10 9.97 5.79
N SER A 190 -2.27 10.26 6.80
CA SER A 190 -1.04 9.50 7.08
C SER A 190 -1.28 8.01 7.43
N ARG A 191 -2.37 7.69 8.14
CA ARG A 191 -2.69 6.33 8.58
C ARG A 191 -3.25 5.45 7.46
N ALA A 192 -3.97 6.05 6.52
CA ALA A 192 -4.52 5.33 5.36
C ALA A 192 -3.40 4.88 4.41
N GLY A 193 -2.40 5.73 4.18
CA GLY A 193 -1.24 5.41 3.35
C GLY A 193 -0.41 4.23 3.88
N GLU A 194 -0.16 4.21 5.20
CA GLU A 194 0.60 3.13 5.86
C GLU A 194 -0.11 1.77 5.76
N SER A 195 -1.44 1.76 5.85
CA SER A 195 -2.24 0.53 5.77
C SER A 195 -2.24 -0.06 4.35
N ILE A 196 -2.33 0.80 3.34
CA ILE A 196 -2.22 0.38 1.93
C ILE A 196 -0.81 -0.15 1.64
N GLU A 197 0.24 0.49 2.17
CA GLU A 197 1.63 0.01 2.02
C GLU A 197 1.81 -1.40 2.60
N ARG A 198 1.25 -1.66 3.79
CA ARG A 198 1.30 -2.99 4.41
C ARG A 198 0.58 -4.05 3.57
N LEU A 199 -0.55 -3.69 2.94
CA LEU A 199 -1.27 -4.60 2.05
C LEU A 199 -0.52 -4.86 0.74
N MET A 200 0.08 -3.85 0.14
CA MET A 200 0.91 -4.01 -1.06
C MET A 200 2.18 -4.82 -0.79
N ALA A 201 2.73 -4.74 0.43
CA ALA A 201 3.88 -5.54 0.83
C ALA A 201 3.55 -7.04 1.01
N LEU A 202 2.27 -7.40 1.20
CA LEU A 202 1.82 -8.78 1.34
C LEU A 202 1.56 -9.48 -0.01
N GLN A 203 1.61 -8.77 -1.14
CA GLN A 203 1.49 -9.42 -2.45
C GLN A 203 2.76 -10.24 -2.76
N PRO A 204 2.62 -11.54 -3.10
CA PRO A 204 3.76 -12.36 -3.47
C PRO A 204 4.39 -11.86 -4.77
N LYS A 205 5.71 -11.73 -4.80
CA LYS A 205 6.49 -11.23 -5.95
C LYS A 205 7.00 -12.35 -6.86
N ARG A 206 6.80 -13.61 -6.46
CA ARG A 206 7.26 -14.81 -7.16
C ARG A 206 6.17 -15.87 -7.10
N ALA A 207 5.96 -16.55 -8.20
CA ALA A 207 5.12 -17.74 -8.29
C ALA A 207 6.04 -18.97 -8.40
N ARG A 208 5.59 -20.09 -7.84
CA ARG A 208 6.23 -21.38 -8.01
C ARG A 208 5.56 -22.04 -9.22
N ALA A 209 6.29 -22.18 -10.32
CA ALA A 209 5.81 -22.85 -11.51
C ALA A 209 6.38 -24.28 -11.54
N LEU A 210 5.53 -25.26 -11.84
CA LEU A 210 5.95 -26.64 -12.07
C LEU A 210 6.28 -26.80 -13.55
N ARG A 211 7.48 -27.29 -13.89
CA ARG A 211 7.90 -27.53 -15.27
C ARG A 211 8.13 -29.01 -15.47
N ALA A 212 7.57 -29.58 -16.54
CA ALA A 212 7.94 -30.90 -17.03
C ALA A 212 9.04 -30.71 -18.08
N GLU A 213 10.30 -31.03 -17.76
CA GLU A 213 11.43 -30.92 -18.71
C GLU A 213 11.48 -32.10 -19.70
N GLU A 214 10.87 -33.24 -19.36
CA GLU A 214 10.76 -34.44 -20.20
C GLU A 214 9.31 -34.97 -20.24
N THR A 215 8.99 -35.76 -21.27
CA THR A 215 7.69 -36.47 -21.34
C THR A 215 7.63 -37.55 -20.28
N ILE A 216 6.83 -37.33 -19.24
CA ILE A 216 6.58 -38.30 -18.17
C ILE A 216 5.78 -39.47 -18.77
N LYS A 217 6.28 -40.70 -18.58
CA LYS A 217 5.59 -41.90 -19.06
C LYS A 217 4.71 -42.45 -17.95
N VAL A 218 3.42 -42.58 -18.25
CA VAL A 218 2.44 -43.19 -17.35
C VAL A 218 1.95 -44.48 -17.99
N GLU A 219 2.22 -45.61 -17.35
CA GLU A 219 1.71 -46.91 -17.76
C GLU A 219 0.55 -47.33 -16.85
N ILE A 220 -0.58 -47.70 -17.43
CA ILE A 220 -1.71 -48.29 -16.71
C ILE A 220 -1.76 -49.78 -17.06
N LEU A 221 -1.51 -50.63 -16.08
CA LEU A 221 -1.64 -52.08 -16.20
C LEU A 221 -3.06 -52.46 -15.76
N SER A 222 -3.88 -52.93 -16.69
CA SER A 222 -5.28 -53.29 -16.47
C SER A 222 -5.59 -54.73 -16.88
N ASN A 223 -6.43 -55.42 -16.13
CA ASN A 223 -7.01 -56.71 -16.52
C ASN A 223 -8.51 -56.52 -16.85
N ALA A 224 -8.99 -57.13 -17.92
CA ALA A 224 -10.38 -57.02 -18.39
C ALA A 224 -11.41 -57.51 -17.34
N GLU A 225 -10.99 -58.35 -16.41
CA GLU A 225 -11.81 -58.88 -15.31
C GLU A 225 -11.96 -57.89 -14.13
N CYS A 226 -11.19 -56.79 -14.10
CA CYS A 226 -11.23 -55.82 -13.00
C CYS A 226 -11.91 -54.49 -13.39
N PRO A 227 -13.03 -54.11 -12.74
CA PRO A 227 -13.76 -52.88 -13.06
C PRO A 227 -13.02 -51.58 -12.69
N GLY A 228 -12.03 -51.64 -11.77
CA GLY A 228 -11.30 -50.47 -11.28
C GLY A 228 -10.41 -49.76 -12.30
N ALA A 229 -10.10 -50.40 -13.43
CA ALA A 229 -9.29 -49.81 -14.49
C ALA A 229 -9.96 -48.60 -15.16
N ALA A 230 -11.28 -48.66 -15.39
CA ALA A 230 -12.04 -47.57 -16.00
C ALA A 230 -12.06 -46.31 -15.10
N GLU A 231 -12.20 -46.51 -13.79
CA GLU A 231 -12.21 -45.42 -12.82
C GLU A 231 -10.82 -44.81 -12.64
N THR A 232 -9.76 -45.63 -12.64
CA THR A 232 -8.36 -45.18 -12.66
C THR A 232 -8.08 -44.26 -13.84
N ARG A 233 -8.51 -44.64 -15.05
CA ARG A 233 -8.33 -43.84 -16.27
C ARG A 233 -9.02 -42.48 -16.18
N ARG A 234 -10.26 -42.47 -15.68
CA ARG A 234 -11.05 -41.24 -15.51
C ARG A 234 -10.39 -40.29 -14.51
N LEU A 235 -10.00 -40.80 -13.33
CA LEU A 235 -9.34 -40.01 -12.29
C LEU A 235 -7.99 -39.47 -12.74
N LEU A 236 -7.21 -40.27 -13.46
CA LEU A 236 -5.93 -39.81 -14.02
C LEU A 236 -6.16 -38.63 -14.97
N GLN A 237 -7.07 -38.75 -15.94
CA GLN A 237 -7.37 -37.66 -16.88
C GLN A 237 -7.82 -36.37 -16.19
N GLU A 238 -8.64 -36.47 -15.14
CA GLU A 238 -9.09 -35.33 -14.36
C GLU A 238 -7.93 -34.62 -13.66
N VAL A 239 -7.02 -35.38 -13.03
CA VAL A 239 -5.82 -34.84 -12.39
C VAL A 239 -4.86 -34.21 -13.41
N LEU A 240 -4.69 -34.81 -14.60
CA LEU A 240 -3.84 -34.25 -15.65
C LEU A 240 -4.35 -32.91 -16.18
N LYS A 241 -5.68 -32.78 -16.31
CA LYS A 241 -6.35 -31.55 -16.75
C LYS A 241 -6.22 -30.45 -15.70
N GLU A 242 -6.39 -30.76 -14.42
CA GLU A 242 -6.18 -29.82 -13.32
C GLU A 242 -4.74 -29.28 -13.28
N LEU A 243 -3.75 -30.13 -13.57
CA LEU A 243 -2.34 -29.75 -13.59
C LEU A 243 -1.90 -29.10 -14.91
N GLY A 244 -2.75 -29.06 -15.94
CA GLY A 244 -2.41 -28.54 -17.27
C GLY A 244 -1.33 -29.33 -18.00
N LEU A 245 -1.14 -30.62 -17.65
CA LEU A 245 -0.08 -31.48 -18.17
C LEU A 245 -0.50 -32.37 -19.35
N GLU A 246 -1.68 -32.13 -19.92
CA GLU A 246 -2.28 -32.96 -20.99
C GLU A 246 -1.38 -33.19 -22.21
N ARG A 247 -0.46 -32.26 -22.51
CA ARG A 247 0.45 -32.33 -23.68
C ARG A 247 1.82 -32.93 -23.39
N HIS A 248 2.17 -33.13 -22.12
CA HIS A 248 3.52 -33.52 -21.68
C HIS A 248 3.59 -34.96 -21.17
N ILE A 249 2.49 -35.72 -21.23
CA ILE A 249 2.38 -37.04 -20.64
C ILE A 249 1.94 -38.05 -21.70
N LEU A 250 2.69 -39.14 -21.82
CA LEU A 250 2.35 -40.29 -22.66
C LEU A 250 1.71 -41.35 -21.77
N VAL A 251 0.41 -41.59 -21.98
CA VAL A 251 -0.33 -42.64 -21.27
C VAL A 251 -0.39 -43.89 -22.14
N GLU A 252 0.28 -44.96 -21.72
CA GLU A 252 0.21 -46.28 -22.35
C GLU A 252 -0.62 -47.23 -21.49
N GLU A 253 -1.51 -48.01 -22.11
CA GLU A 253 -2.25 -49.07 -21.44
C GLU A 253 -1.73 -50.43 -21.89
N ARG A 254 -1.45 -51.32 -20.95
CA ARG A 254 -1.08 -52.72 -21.22
C ARG A 254 -1.93 -53.68 -20.40
N GLU A 255 -2.29 -54.78 -21.04
CA GLU A 255 -2.96 -55.88 -20.35
C GLU A 255 -1.96 -56.68 -19.51
N THR A 256 -2.36 -57.04 -18.29
CA THR A 256 -1.58 -57.87 -17.37
C THR A 256 -2.40 -59.07 -16.92
N SER A 257 -1.73 -60.23 -16.77
CA SER A 257 -2.31 -61.45 -16.21
C SER A 257 -2.29 -61.49 -14.67
N GLY A 258 -1.67 -60.49 -14.03
CA GLY A 258 -1.59 -60.34 -12.58
C GLY A 258 -2.65 -59.41 -11.99
N PRO A 259 -2.59 -59.14 -10.67
CA PRO A 259 -3.56 -58.28 -10.00
C PRO A 259 -3.50 -56.83 -10.50
N SER A 260 -4.65 -56.22 -10.78
CA SER A 260 -4.79 -54.90 -11.43
C SER A 260 -5.86 -54.02 -10.74
N PRO A 261 -5.94 -52.69 -10.98
CA PRO A 261 -5.09 -51.85 -11.82
C PRO A 261 -3.78 -51.45 -11.11
N ILE A 262 -2.66 -51.41 -11.81
CA ILE A 262 -1.39 -50.81 -11.33
C ILE A 262 -1.07 -49.60 -12.21
N VAL A 263 -0.83 -48.45 -11.60
CA VAL A 263 -0.36 -47.25 -12.31
C VAL A 263 1.13 -47.11 -12.04
N VAL A 264 1.93 -46.99 -13.09
CA VAL A 264 3.37 -46.77 -13.02
C VAL A 264 3.67 -45.40 -13.62
N ILE A 265 4.35 -44.54 -12.87
CA ILE A 265 4.78 -43.21 -13.31
C ILE A 265 6.30 -43.19 -13.26
N ASP A 266 6.96 -42.99 -14.41
CA ASP A 266 8.42 -43.01 -14.56
C ASP A 266 9.10 -44.23 -13.90
N GLY A 267 8.48 -45.40 -14.04
CA GLY A 267 8.99 -46.67 -13.51
C GLY A 267 8.68 -46.96 -12.04
N ALA A 268 8.01 -46.04 -11.33
CA ALA A 268 7.56 -46.25 -9.95
C ALA A 268 6.06 -46.56 -9.87
N ALA A 269 5.68 -47.63 -9.16
CA ALA A 269 4.28 -47.97 -8.91
C ALA A 269 3.63 -46.96 -7.94
N VAL A 270 2.42 -46.50 -8.28
CA VAL A 270 1.69 -45.50 -7.51
C VAL A 270 0.83 -46.18 -6.45
N GLY A 271 1.22 -46.01 -5.19
CA GLY A 271 0.54 -46.59 -4.03
C GLY A 271 0.95 -48.04 -3.75
N ILE A 272 0.46 -48.57 -2.63
CA ILE A 272 0.66 -49.96 -2.23
C ILE A 272 -0.75 -50.57 -2.12
N GLY A 273 -1.07 -51.46 -3.05
CA GLY A 273 -2.33 -52.20 -3.06
C GLY A 273 -2.14 -53.60 -2.47
N ASP A 274 -3.08 -54.03 -1.64
CA ASP A 274 -3.14 -55.41 -1.16
C ASP A 274 -4.01 -56.25 -2.10
N VAL A 275 -3.68 -57.54 -2.26
CA VAL A 275 -4.48 -58.46 -3.09
C VAL A 275 -5.78 -58.79 -2.34
N GLY A 276 -6.92 -58.46 -2.94
CA GLY A 276 -8.24 -58.75 -2.36
C GLY A 276 -8.58 -60.25 -2.35
N GLU A 277 -9.58 -60.64 -1.55
CA GLU A 277 -10.12 -62.01 -1.58
C GLU A 277 -10.81 -62.27 -2.93
N GLY A 278 -10.12 -63.01 -3.80
CA GLY A 278 -10.45 -63.18 -5.22
C GLY A 278 -9.37 -62.54 -6.10
N ALA A 279 -8.25 -63.24 -6.26
CA ALA A 279 -6.89 -62.82 -6.64
C ALA A 279 -6.69 -61.99 -7.94
N CYS A 280 -7.75 -61.45 -8.56
CA CYS A 280 -7.68 -60.72 -9.81
C CYS A 280 -7.49 -59.20 -9.64
N CYS A 281 -7.96 -58.58 -8.53
CA CYS A 281 -7.92 -57.12 -8.36
C CYS A 281 -7.15 -56.64 -7.11
N LEU A 282 -6.45 -55.51 -7.26
CA LEU A 282 -5.77 -54.80 -6.17
C LEU A 282 -6.75 -53.88 -5.42
N LEU A 283 -6.62 -53.87 -4.09
CA LEU A 283 -7.32 -52.94 -3.22
C LEU A 283 -6.35 -51.92 -2.64
N TYR A 284 -6.62 -50.65 -2.89
CA TYR A 284 -5.86 -49.51 -2.38
C TYR A 284 -6.56 -48.95 -1.16
N ARG A 285 -5.80 -48.66 -0.10
CA ARG A 285 -6.34 -48.07 1.12
C ARG A 285 -6.19 -46.55 1.11
N GLU A 286 -7.29 -45.83 1.29
CA GLU A 286 -7.29 -44.39 1.53
C GLU A 286 -8.08 -44.09 2.82
N GLY A 287 -7.36 -43.81 3.90
CA GLY A 287 -7.95 -43.73 5.24
C GLY A 287 -8.54 -45.07 5.67
N ASP A 288 -9.83 -45.08 6.03
CA ASP A 288 -10.57 -46.28 6.46
C ASP A 288 -11.32 -46.98 5.30
N GLN A 289 -11.18 -46.49 4.05
CA GLN A 289 -11.86 -47.05 2.88
C GLN A 289 -10.90 -47.89 2.01
N LEU A 290 -11.41 -48.99 1.47
CA LEU A 290 -10.75 -49.84 0.47
C LEU A 290 -11.32 -49.51 -0.90
N LEU A 291 -10.45 -49.12 -1.83
CA LEU A 291 -10.78 -48.72 -3.21
C LEU A 291 -10.22 -49.75 -4.19
N GLY A 292 -10.94 -50.05 -5.27
CA GLY A 292 -10.45 -50.91 -6.37
C GLY A 292 -9.49 -50.20 -7.34
N HIS A 293 -9.05 -48.99 -7.02
CA HIS A 293 -8.19 -48.14 -7.84
C HIS A 293 -7.30 -47.25 -6.96
N PRO A 294 -6.15 -46.74 -7.46
CA PRO A 294 -5.35 -45.76 -6.75
C PRO A 294 -6.16 -44.50 -6.45
N SER A 295 -5.94 -43.90 -5.28
CA SER A 295 -6.67 -42.70 -4.92
C SER A 295 -6.19 -41.45 -5.68
N ARG A 296 -7.07 -40.44 -5.77
CA ARG A 296 -6.75 -39.14 -6.36
C ARG A 296 -5.53 -38.50 -5.70
N GLN A 297 -5.41 -38.57 -4.37
CA GLN A 297 -4.27 -37.99 -3.65
C GLN A 297 -2.96 -38.71 -3.97
N SER A 298 -3.02 -40.03 -4.14
CA SER A 298 -1.85 -40.85 -4.48
C SER A 298 -1.33 -40.55 -5.89
N LEU A 299 -2.24 -40.43 -6.86
CA LEU A 299 -1.93 -40.01 -8.23
C LEU A 299 -1.34 -38.60 -8.28
N LEU A 300 -1.98 -37.65 -7.59
CA LEU A 300 -1.53 -36.25 -7.55
C LEU A 300 -0.14 -36.13 -6.92
N LYS A 301 0.12 -36.84 -5.81
CA LYS A 301 1.42 -36.81 -5.14
C LYS A 301 2.53 -37.40 -6.00
N ALA A 302 2.26 -38.52 -6.68
CA ALA A 302 3.23 -39.17 -7.57
C ALA A 302 3.55 -38.33 -8.81
N LEU A 303 2.54 -37.65 -9.38
CA LEU A 303 2.76 -36.71 -10.48
C LEU A 303 3.55 -35.48 -10.03
N LEU A 304 3.22 -34.89 -8.89
CA LEU A 304 3.92 -33.72 -8.35
C LEU A 304 5.38 -34.03 -7.99
N SER A 305 5.68 -35.22 -7.45
CA SER A 305 7.07 -35.61 -7.15
C SER A 305 7.94 -35.80 -8.38
N SER A 306 7.31 -35.97 -9.55
CA SER A 306 8.00 -36.17 -10.84
C SER A 306 8.20 -34.84 -11.59
N LEU A 307 7.64 -33.73 -11.09
CA LEU A 307 7.79 -32.40 -11.68
C LEU A 307 8.92 -31.62 -11.00
N THR A 308 9.70 -30.88 -11.78
CA THR A 308 10.73 -29.98 -11.24
C THR A 308 10.11 -28.63 -10.87
N GLU A 309 10.43 -28.14 -9.67
CA GLU A 309 9.97 -26.84 -9.19
C GLU A 309 10.87 -25.72 -9.70
N VAL A 310 10.29 -24.70 -10.33
CA VAL A 310 11.01 -23.52 -10.81
C VAL A 310 10.35 -22.25 -10.27
N GLU A 311 11.14 -21.37 -9.66
CA GLU A 311 10.66 -20.03 -9.25
C GLU A 311 10.59 -19.10 -10.45
N VAL A 312 9.43 -18.49 -10.69
CA VAL A 312 9.20 -17.55 -11.79
C VAL A 312 8.69 -16.21 -11.24
N PRO A 313 9.19 -15.06 -11.71
CA PRO A 313 8.64 -13.76 -11.33
C PRO A 313 7.20 -13.60 -11.84
N ILE A 314 6.34 -12.98 -11.02
CA ILE A 314 4.95 -12.59 -11.37
C ILE A 314 4.95 -11.20 -12.01
#